data_AF-A0AAJ1CG95-F1
#
_entry.id   AF-A0AAJ1CG95-F1
#
_cell.length_a   1.000
_cell.length_b   1.000
_cell.length_c   1.000
_cell.angle_alpha   90.00
_cell.angle_beta   90.00
_cell.angle_gamma   90.00
#
_symmetry.space_group_name_H-M   'P 1'
#
loop_
_entity.id
_entity.type
_entity.pdbx_description
1 polymer ?
#
loop_
_entity_poly.entity_id
_entity_poly.type
_entity_poly.pdbx_seq_one_letter_code
_entity_poly.pdbx_strand_id
1 'polypeptide(L)'
;METQQQINILESRQLELRAVMAKSDDRAAKCSKSGLDFRATYPLDYEEYEAANAEYNANEKTLAELKARRAEELAAEETVMDFQNG
;
A
#
# COMPACT_ATOMS: atom_id res chain seq x y z
N MET A 1 16.09 -14.02 1.42
CA MET A 1 16.00 -12.66 0.84
C MET A 1 14.84 -12.45 -0.14
N GLU A 2 13.89 -13.39 -0.30
CA GLU A 2 12.73 -13.23 -1.19
C GLU A 2 11.64 -12.33 -0.57
N THR A 3 11.44 -12.42 0.75
CA THR A 3 10.44 -11.64 1.50
C THR A 3 10.68 -10.14 1.44
N GLN A 4 11.93 -9.68 1.56
CA GLN A 4 12.25 -8.25 1.48
C GLN A 4 11.96 -7.66 0.10
N GLN A 5 12.23 -8.42 -0.97
CA GLN A 5 11.93 -7.96 -2.33
C GLN A 5 10.41 -7.84 -2.55
N GLN A 6 9.62 -8.78 -2.04
CA GLN A 6 8.15 -8.71 -2.09
C GLN A 6 7.61 -7.49 -1.33
N ILE A 7 8.16 -7.19 -0.14
CA ILE A 7 7.84 -5.97 0.62
C ILE A 7 8.14 -4.72 -0.22
N ASN A 8 9.34 -4.60 -0.79
CA ASN A 8 9.74 -3.43 -1.57
C ASN A 8 8.83 -3.20 -2.79
N ILE A 9 8.40 -4.27 -3.46
CA ILE A 9 7.48 -4.20 -4.60
C ILE A 9 6.12 -3.66 -4.15
N LEU A 10 5.56 -4.21 -3.07
CA LEU A 10 4.27 -3.76 -2.54
C LEU A 10 4.33 -2.34 -2.00
N GLU A 11 5.41 -1.93 -1.34
CA GLU A 11 5.59 -0.55 -0.87
C GLU A 11 5.72 0.44 -2.03
N SER A 12 6.37 0.04 -3.13
CA SER A 12 6.40 0.87 -4.35
C SER A 12 5.00 1.01 -4.95
N ARG A 13 4.24 -0.09 -5.02
CA ARG A 13 2.86 -0.08 -5.50
C ARG A 13 1.94 0.77 -4.62
N GLN A 14 2.12 0.73 -3.30
CA GLN A 14 1.40 1.55 -2.34
C GLN A 14 1.60 3.06 -2.60
N LEU A 15 2.79 3.48 -2.99
CA LEU A 15 3.05 4.88 -3.36
C LEU A 15 2.29 5.28 -4.63
N GLU A 16 2.24 4.41 -5.64
CA GLU A 16 1.46 4.65 -6.86
C GLU A 16 -0.04 4.77 -6.55
N LEU A 17 -0.57 3.86 -5.74
CA LEU A 17 -1.98 3.86 -5.34
C LEU A 17 -2.34 5.13 -4.55
N ARG A 18 -1.45 5.60 -3.66
CA ARG A 18 -1.64 6.88 -2.97
C ARG A 18 -1.69 8.07 -3.93
N ALA A 19 -0.87 8.07 -5.00
CA ALA A 19 -0.91 9.12 -6.00
C ALA A 19 -2.26 9.15 -6.76
N VAL A 20 -2.82 7.98 -7.08
CA VAL A 20 -4.15 7.86 -7.70
C VAL A 20 -5.23 8.38 -6.75
N MET A 21 -5.22 7.92 -5.49
CA MET A 21 -6.21 8.36 -4.50
C MET A 21 -6.14 9.88 -4.24
N ALA A 22 -4.93 10.44 -4.10
CA ALA A 22 -4.75 11.88 -3.90
C ALA A 22 -5.26 12.72 -5.08
N LYS A 23 -5.08 12.25 -6.33
CA LYS A 23 -5.65 12.90 -7.52
C LYS A 23 -7.18 12.94 -7.46
N SER A 24 -7.81 11.85 -7.03
CA SER A 24 -9.27 11.78 -6.87
C SER A 24 -9.76 12.64 -5.72
N ASP A 25 -9.05 12.69 -4.59
CA ASP A 25 -9.36 13.57 -3.46
C ASP A 25 -9.33 15.06 -3.86
N ASP A 26 -8.34 15.47 -4.66
CA ASP A 26 -8.25 16.83 -5.20
C ASP A 26 -9.45 17.21 -6.07
N ARG A 27 -9.97 16.25 -6.85
CA ARG A 27 -11.18 16.45 -7.66
C ARG A 27 -12.43 16.48 -6.79
N ALA A 28 -12.55 15.57 -5.83
CA ALA A 28 -13.65 15.54 -4.87
C ALA A 28 -13.73 16.85 -4.06
N ALA A 29 -12.59 17.41 -3.65
CA ALA A 29 -12.53 18.70 -2.97
C ALA A 29 -13.04 19.85 -3.85
N LYS A 30 -12.76 19.83 -5.16
CA LYS A 30 -13.28 20.82 -6.12
C LYS A 30 -14.78 20.68 -6.34
N CYS A 31 -15.28 19.44 -6.44
CA CYS A 31 -16.72 19.15 -6.51
C CYS A 31 -17.45 19.67 -5.27
N SER A 32 -16.92 19.37 -4.08
CA SER A 32 -17.48 19.85 -2.80
C SER A 32 -17.57 21.37 -2.74
N LYS A 33 -16.51 22.10 -3.15
CA LYS A 33 -16.52 23.57 -3.23
C LYS A 33 -17.55 24.13 -4.22
N SER A 34 -17.88 23.37 -5.25
CA SER A 34 -18.82 23.78 -6.30
C SER A 34 -20.24 23.27 -6.05
N GLY A 35 -20.49 22.58 -4.92
CA GLY A 35 -21.78 21.94 -4.63
C GLY A 35 -22.13 20.80 -5.58
N LEU A 36 -21.14 20.20 -6.24
CA LEU A 36 -21.30 19.09 -7.17
C LEU A 36 -21.02 17.76 -6.47
N ASP A 37 -21.72 16.70 -6.88
CA ASP A 37 -21.41 15.34 -6.48
C ASP A 37 -20.21 14.82 -7.30
N PHE A 38 -19.13 14.44 -6.61
CA PHE A 38 -17.93 13.87 -7.22
C PHE A 38 -18.24 12.60 -8.03
N ARG A 39 -19.06 11.70 -7.49
CA ARG A 39 -19.38 10.42 -8.15
C ARG A 39 -20.17 10.63 -9.44
N ALA A 40 -21.07 11.62 -9.44
CA ALA A 40 -21.85 11.97 -10.63
C ALA A 40 -21.02 12.76 -11.65
N THR A 41 -20.13 13.64 -11.19
CA THR A 41 -19.35 14.55 -12.06
C THR A 41 -18.15 13.85 -12.69
N TYR A 42 -17.51 12.94 -11.95
CA TYR A 42 -16.29 12.23 -12.35
C TYR A 42 -16.42 10.72 -12.05
N PRO A 43 -17.34 10.01 -12.71
CA PRO A 43 -17.58 8.59 -12.44
C PRO A 43 -16.34 7.72 -12.66
N LEU A 44 -15.52 8.04 -13.68
CA LEU A 44 -14.28 7.30 -13.95
C LEU A 44 -13.21 7.52 -12.87
N ASP A 45 -13.02 8.76 -12.39
CA ASP A 45 -12.05 9.01 -11.31
C ASP A 45 -12.52 8.39 -9.98
N TYR A 46 -13.83 8.29 -9.78
CA TYR A 46 -14.42 7.57 -8.64
C TYR A 46 -14.17 6.05 -8.74
N GLU A 47 -14.35 5.45 -9.91
CA GLU A 47 -14.01 4.03 -10.14
C GLU A 47 -12.51 3.77 -9.96
N GLU A 48 -11.65 4.65 -10.47
CA GLU A 48 -10.20 4.59 -10.26
C GLU A 48 -9.84 4.66 -8.77
N TYR A 49 -10.48 5.55 -8.02
CA TYR A 49 -10.30 5.68 -6.57
C TYR A 49 -10.71 4.39 -5.84
N GLU A 50 -11.90 3.85 -6.13
CA GLU A 50 -12.41 2.65 -5.46
C GLU A 50 -11.51 1.43 -5.73
N ALA A 51 -11.06 1.27 -6.99
CA ALA A 51 -10.12 0.22 -7.35
C ALA A 51 -8.78 0.40 -6.64
N ALA A 52 -8.24 1.62 -6.63
CA ALA A 52 -6.97 1.91 -5.97
C ALA A 52 -7.03 1.71 -4.45
N ASN A 53 -8.13 2.13 -3.82
CA ASN A 53 -8.36 1.95 -2.39
C ASN A 53 -8.56 0.47 -2.02
N ALA A 54 -9.29 -0.30 -2.83
CA ALA A 54 -9.43 -1.74 -2.63
C ALA A 54 -8.08 -2.47 -2.71
N GLU A 55 -7.28 -2.14 -3.73
CA GLU A 55 -5.93 -2.70 -3.89
C GLU A 55 -5.00 -2.27 -2.74
N TYR A 56 -5.05 -1.01 -2.33
CA TYR A 56 -4.27 -0.48 -1.21
C TYR A 56 -4.55 -1.26 0.07
N ASN A 57 -5.83 -1.46 0.40
CA ASN A 57 -6.25 -2.18 1.59
C ASN A 57 -5.87 -3.67 1.56
N ALA A 58 -5.90 -4.30 0.38
CA ALA A 58 -5.44 -5.67 0.20
C ALA A 58 -3.91 -5.77 0.40
N ASN A 59 -3.16 -4.85 -0.20
CA ASN A 59 -1.71 -4.78 -0.10
C ASN A 59 -1.24 -4.53 1.35
N GLU A 60 -1.95 -3.72 2.14
CA GLU A 60 -1.62 -3.49 3.56
C GLU A 60 -1.69 -4.78 4.40
N LYS A 61 -2.67 -5.64 4.13
CA LYS A 61 -2.77 -6.95 4.81
C LYS A 61 -1.58 -7.84 4.47
N THR A 62 -1.26 -7.95 3.19
CA THR A 62 -0.11 -8.73 2.70
C THR A 62 1.21 -8.18 3.24
N LEU A 63 1.36 -6.85 3.28
CA LEU A 63 2.55 -6.20 3.85
C LEU A 63 2.72 -6.52 5.33
N ALA A 64 1.65 -6.54 6.11
CA ALA A 64 1.72 -6.90 7.53
C ALA A 64 2.23 -8.34 7.71
N GLU A 65 1.72 -9.28 6.93
CA GLU A 65 2.16 -10.69 6.96
C GLU A 65 3.62 -10.85 6.53
N LEU A 66 4.04 -10.20 5.45
CA LEU A 66 5.41 -10.25 4.98
C LEU A 66 6.39 -9.60 5.95
N LYS A 67 6.01 -8.48 6.58
CA LYS A 67 6.84 -7.81 7.60
C LYS A 67 7.01 -8.68 8.85
N ALA A 68 5.95 -9.38 9.28
CA ALA A 68 6.05 -10.36 10.37
C ALA A 68 7.01 -11.50 10.00
N ARG A 69 6.85 -12.09 8.80
CA ARG A 69 7.76 -13.14 8.30
C ARG A 69 9.21 -12.66 8.21
N ARG A 70 9.45 -11.43 7.75
CA ARG A 70 10.82 -10.89 7.65
C ARG A 70 11.45 -10.68 9.04
N ALA A 71 10.67 -10.29 10.04
CA ALA A 71 11.16 -10.20 11.42
C ALA A 71 11.58 -11.57 11.97
N GLU A 72 10.80 -12.63 11.68
CA GLU A 72 11.17 -14.00 12.05
C GLU A 72 12.44 -14.48 11.34
N GLU A 73 12.57 -14.21 10.04
CA GLU A 73 13.80 -14.52 9.27
C GLU A 73 15.03 -13.83 9.88
N LEU A 74 14.91 -12.55 10.24
CA LEU A 74 16.01 -11.79 10.84
C LEU A 74 16.40 -12.35 12.22
N ALA A 75 15.43 -12.71 13.06
CA ALA A 75 15.69 -13.34 14.35
C ALA A 75 16.37 -14.72 14.18
N ALA A 76 15.98 -15.50 13.17
CA ALA A 76 16.64 -16.76 12.84
C ALA A 76 18.07 -16.56 12.32
N GLU A 77 18.30 -15.55 11.46
CA GLU A 77 19.63 -15.18 10.96
C GLU A 77 20.56 -14.75 12.11
N GLU A 78 20.06 -13.96 13.07
CA GLU A 78 20.80 -13.49 14.26
C GLU A 78 21.19 -14.64 15.19
N THR A 79 20.24 -15.52 15.52
CA THR A 79 20.50 -16.68 16.40
C THR A 79 21.52 -17.66 15.80
N VAL A 80 21.53 -17.85 14.48
CA VAL A 80 22.52 -18.68 13.79
C VAL A 80 23.92 -18.04 13.85
N MET A 81 24.01 -16.71 13.69
CA MET A 81 25.29 -16.00 13.80
C MET A 81 25.88 -16.06 15.21
N ASP A 82 25.06 -15.94 16.25
CA ASP A 82 25.53 -16.03 17.64
C ASP A 82 26.07 -17.42 17.98
N PHE A 83 25.46 -18.49 17.45
CA PHE A 83 25.91 -19.86 17.68
C PHE A 83 27.22 -20.22 16.97
N GLN A 84 27.57 -19.51 15.88
CA GLN A 84 28.80 -19.75 15.12
C GLN A 84 30.02 -18.97 15.66
N ASN A 85 29.79 -17.95 16.49
CA ASN A 85 30.85 -17.11 17.06
C ASN A 85 31.15 -17.41 18.55
N GLY A 86 30.54 -18.47 19.12
CA GLY A 86 30.69 -18.92 20.51
C GLY A 86 31.66 -20.07 20.71
#